data_AF-A0A641RYE1-F1
#
_entry.id   AF-A0A641RYE1-F1
#
_cell.length_a   1.000
_cell.length_b   1.000
_cell.length_c   1.000
_cell.angle_alpha   90.00
_cell.angle_beta   90.00
_cell.angle_gamma   90.00
#
_symmetry.space_group_name_H-M   'P 1'
#
loop_
_entity.id
_entity.type
_entity.pdbx_description
1 polymer ?
#
loop_
_entity_poly.entity_id
_entity_poly.type
_entity_poly.pdbx_seq_one_letter_code
_entity_poly.pdbx_strand_id
1 'polypeptide(L)'
;ERVVPDTQEGYDFPLIRYAEVLLNYAEAVYERDDKIENEDLNISLNQVRQRVNASMPALTKEFAQTHGLDMRTEIRRERTVELFNEGFRIDDLKRWKTAENEMPQAMLGIKWKGTQYESWNTPFSLNDDGCIVVETGRQWADKNYLYPLPSDQLQLNPNLGQNPGWK
;
A
#
# COMPACT_ATOMS: atom_id res chain seq x y z
N GLU A 1 -19.30 -6.82 -28.33
CA GLU A 1 -18.91 -5.54 -27.67
C GLU A 1 -20.15 -4.85 -27.12
N ARG A 2 -20.04 -4.26 -25.94
CA ARG A 2 -21.13 -3.44 -25.38
C ARG A 2 -21.14 -2.11 -26.14
N VAL A 3 -22.29 -1.78 -26.75
CA VAL A 3 -22.50 -0.51 -27.44
C VAL A 3 -22.64 0.56 -26.36
N VAL A 4 -21.55 1.24 -26.03
CA VAL A 4 -21.57 2.40 -25.15
C VAL A 4 -21.65 3.64 -26.03
N PRO A 5 -22.57 4.59 -25.77
CA PRO A 5 -22.64 5.84 -26.53
C PRO A 5 -21.31 6.61 -26.45
N ASP A 6 -20.85 7.22 -27.55
CA ASP A 6 -19.57 7.93 -27.66
C ASP A 6 -19.36 9.09 -26.64
N THR A 7 -20.42 9.46 -25.91
CA THR A 7 -20.40 10.48 -24.84
C THR A 7 -20.31 9.90 -23.42
N GLN A 8 -20.20 8.58 -23.30
CA GLN A 8 -20.05 7.87 -22.03
C GLN A 8 -18.89 6.89 -22.16
N GLU A 9 -17.83 7.10 -21.38
CA GLU A 9 -16.78 6.12 -21.20
C GLU A 9 -16.82 5.60 -19.76
N GLY A 10 -16.79 4.28 -19.61
CA GLY A 10 -16.64 3.65 -18.31
C GLY A 10 -15.17 3.61 -17.92
N TYR A 11 -14.88 3.66 -16.63
CA TYR A 11 -13.54 3.42 -16.13
C TYR A 11 -13.16 1.95 -16.39
N ASP A 12 -12.09 1.71 -17.15
CA ASP A 12 -11.52 0.37 -17.28
C ASP A 12 -10.72 0.08 -16.00
N PHE A 13 -11.14 -0.94 -15.26
CA PHE A 13 -10.52 -1.31 -13.99
C PHE A 13 -9.48 -2.41 -14.24
N PRO A 14 -8.17 -2.08 -14.27
CA PRO A 14 -7.15 -3.06 -14.57
C PRO A 14 -7.08 -4.09 -13.45
N LEU A 15 -7.31 -5.37 -13.79
CA LEU A 15 -7.06 -6.47 -12.86
C LEU A 15 -5.57 -6.79 -12.76
N ILE A 16 -4.83 -6.63 -13.86
CA ILE A 16 -3.38 -6.79 -13.96
C ILE A 16 -2.88 -5.72 -14.92
N ARG A 17 -1.78 -5.05 -14.59
CA ARG A 17 -1.11 -4.11 -15.49
C ARG A 17 0.40 -4.25 -15.39
N TYR A 18 1.09 -3.85 -16.46
CA TYR A 18 2.53 -4.11 -16.60
C TYR A 18 3.39 -3.57 -15.45
N ALA A 19 3.03 -2.42 -14.86
CA ALA A 19 3.77 -1.89 -13.71
C ALA A 19 3.76 -2.85 -12.51
N GLU A 20 2.66 -3.56 -12.26
CA GLU A 20 2.58 -4.57 -11.21
C GLU A 20 3.57 -5.72 -11.46
N VAL A 21 3.72 -6.15 -12.72
CA VAL A 21 4.70 -7.19 -13.11
C VAL A 21 6.13 -6.75 -12.79
N LEU A 22 6.47 -5.48 -13.07
CA LEU A 22 7.78 -4.92 -12.76
C LEU A 22 8.01 -4.83 -11.25
N LEU A 23 7.01 -4.40 -10.48
CA LEU A 23 7.10 -4.33 -9.03
C LEU A 23 7.20 -5.72 -8.39
N ASN A 24 6.45 -6.70 -8.88
CA ASN A 24 6.51 -8.10 -8.46
C ASN A 24 7.91 -8.69 -8.73
N TYR A 25 8.53 -8.36 -9.87
CA TYR A 25 9.91 -8.76 -10.17
C TYR A 25 10.89 -8.18 -9.14
N ALA A 26 10.85 -6.87 -8.90
CA ALA A 26 11.77 -6.20 -7.98
C ALA A 26 11.67 -6.79 -6.55
N GLU A 27 10.44 -6.98 -6.07
CA GLU A 27 10.21 -7.58 -4.75
C GLU A 27 10.69 -9.04 -4.70
N ALA A 28 10.39 -9.85 -5.71
CA ALA A 28 10.80 -11.25 -5.74
C ALA A 28 12.33 -11.42 -5.79
N VAL A 29 13.04 -10.59 -6.55
CA VAL A 29 14.52 -10.59 -6.58
C VAL A 29 15.06 -10.26 -5.21
N TYR A 30 14.57 -9.19 -4.59
CA TYR A 30 15.02 -8.76 -3.27
C TYR A 30 14.74 -9.82 -2.20
N GLU A 31 13.53 -10.37 -2.13
CA GLU A 31 13.15 -11.35 -1.10
C GLU A 31 13.82 -12.72 -1.31
N ARG A 32 14.28 -13.04 -2.53
CA ARG A 32 15.03 -14.28 -2.80
C ARG A 32 16.46 -14.22 -2.26
N ASP A 33 17.13 -13.09 -2.46
CA ASP A 33 18.58 -12.97 -2.25
C ASP A 33 18.96 -12.00 -1.12
N ASP A 34 17.97 -11.38 -0.46
CA ASP A 34 18.10 -10.23 0.45
C ASP A 34 18.91 -9.06 -0.15
N LYS A 35 18.91 -8.97 -1.49
CA LYS A 35 19.62 -7.97 -2.27
C LYS A 35 18.99 -7.81 -3.65
N ILE A 36 19.21 -6.65 -4.24
CA ILE A 36 18.82 -6.35 -5.62
C ILE A 36 19.92 -5.52 -6.27
N GLU A 37 20.29 -5.85 -7.51
CA GLU A 37 21.34 -5.15 -8.23
C GLU A 37 20.77 -3.93 -8.99
N ASN A 38 21.63 -3.00 -9.40
CA ASN A 38 21.19 -1.79 -10.11
C ASN A 38 20.58 -2.14 -11.48
N GLU A 39 21.06 -3.20 -12.11
CA GLU A 39 20.53 -3.76 -13.36
C GLU A 39 19.07 -4.22 -13.18
N ASP A 40 18.77 -4.92 -12.09
CA ASP A 40 17.41 -5.35 -11.76
C ASP A 40 16.49 -4.15 -11.52
N LEU A 41 16.96 -3.16 -10.75
CA LEU A 41 16.21 -1.92 -10.50
C LEU A 41 15.91 -1.17 -11.81
N ASN A 42 16.88 -1.13 -12.73
CA ASN A 42 16.76 -0.42 -14.01
C ASN A 42 15.75 -1.04 -14.98
N ILE A 43 15.57 -2.36 -14.96
CA ILE A 43 14.56 -3.05 -15.78
C ILE A 43 13.18 -3.12 -15.11
N SER A 44 13.08 -2.76 -13.83
CA SER A 44 11.85 -2.93 -13.04
C SER A 44 11.38 -1.63 -12.36
N LEU A 45 11.78 -1.39 -11.12
CA LEU A 45 11.30 -0.30 -10.27
C LEU A 45 11.59 1.07 -10.88
N ASN A 46 12.76 1.28 -11.49
CA ASN A 46 13.11 2.54 -12.13
C ASN A 46 12.31 2.80 -13.42
N GLN A 47 11.86 1.76 -14.13
CA GLN A 47 10.94 1.93 -15.27
C GLN A 47 9.62 2.55 -14.79
N VAL A 48 9.10 2.10 -13.65
CA VAL A 48 7.87 2.64 -13.06
C VAL A 48 8.05 4.11 -12.65
N ARG A 49 9.13 4.40 -11.90
CA ARG A 49 9.46 5.76 -11.42
C ARG A 49 9.61 6.75 -12.57
N GLN A 50 10.41 6.39 -13.56
CA GLN A 50 10.80 7.29 -14.65
C GLN A 50 9.70 7.43 -15.72
N ARG A 51 8.77 6.48 -15.82
CA ARG A 51 7.58 6.61 -16.67
C ARG A 51 6.71 7.80 -16.26
N VAL A 52 6.53 7.99 -14.94
CA VAL A 52 5.69 9.08 -14.41
C VAL A 52 6.44 10.41 -14.41
N ASN A 53 7.72 10.39 -14.04
CA ASN A 53 8.56 11.57 -14.03
C ASN A 53 9.97 11.19 -14.50
N ALA A 54 10.29 11.54 -15.75
CA ALA A 54 11.58 11.23 -16.38
C ALA A 54 12.79 11.84 -15.63
N SER A 55 12.57 12.89 -14.83
CA SER A 55 13.59 13.55 -14.01
C SER A 55 13.65 13.01 -12.57
N MET A 56 12.81 12.04 -12.22
CA MET A 56 12.85 11.43 -10.89
C MET A 56 14.18 10.68 -10.70
N PRO A 57 14.87 10.86 -9.55
CA PRO A 57 16.07 10.10 -9.26
C PRO A 57 15.80 8.60 -9.31
N ALA A 58 16.62 7.89 -10.08
CA ALA A 58 16.63 6.44 -10.07
C ALA A 58 17.01 5.94 -8.67
N LEU A 59 16.31 4.91 -8.20
CA LEU A 59 16.75 4.18 -7.03
C LEU A 59 17.95 3.32 -7.44
N THR A 60 19.07 3.50 -6.74
CA THR A 60 20.26 2.67 -6.87
C THR A 60 20.74 2.28 -5.48
N LYS A 61 21.60 1.26 -5.39
CA LYS A 61 22.24 0.90 -4.11
C LYS A 61 23.01 2.07 -3.50
N GLU A 62 23.71 2.83 -4.33
CA GLU A 62 24.50 3.99 -3.91
C GLU A 62 23.59 5.12 -3.41
N PHE A 63 22.47 5.36 -4.10
CA PHE A 63 21.48 6.34 -3.66
C PHE A 63 20.87 5.95 -2.32
N ALA A 64 20.44 4.69 -2.19
CA ALA A 64 19.90 4.16 -0.94
C ALA A 64 20.91 4.28 0.21
N GLN A 65 22.16 3.87 -0.01
CA GLN A 65 23.22 3.97 0.98
C GLN A 65 23.52 5.41 1.38
N THR A 66 23.64 6.33 0.41
CA THR A 66 23.93 7.75 0.64
C THR A 66 22.88 8.42 1.52
N HIS A 67 21.62 8.00 1.37
CA HIS A 67 20.49 8.57 2.10
C HIS A 67 20.02 7.71 3.28
N GLY A 68 20.72 6.61 3.61
CA GLY A 68 20.36 5.71 4.71
C GLY A 68 19.00 5.05 4.52
N LEU A 69 18.60 4.78 3.28
CA LEU A 69 17.32 4.14 2.94
C LEU A 69 17.44 2.62 3.02
N ASP A 70 16.40 1.99 3.54
CA ASP A 70 16.24 0.53 3.50
C ASP A 70 15.63 0.10 2.15
N MET A 71 16.34 -0.76 1.41
CA MET A 71 15.95 -1.15 0.05
C MET A 71 14.60 -1.88 0.02
N ARG A 72 14.34 -2.76 1.01
CA ARG A 72 13.05 -3.46 1.13
C ARG A 72 11.90 -2.46 1.29
N THR A 73 12.10 -1.48 2.16
CA THR A 73 11.12 -0.42 2.44
C THR A 73 10.85 0.42 1.19
N GLU A 74 11.88 0.81 0.43
CA GLU A 74 11.69 1.59 -0.79
C GLU A 74 10.96 0.81 -1.90
N ILE A 75 11.21 -0.51 -2.04
CA ILE A 75 10.44 -1.37 -2.95
C ILE A 75 8.95 -1.40 -2.55
N ARG A 76 8.66 -1.62 -1.26
CA ARG A 76 7.29 -1.66 -0.75
C ARG A 76 6.59 -0.30 -0.83
N ARG A 77 7.35 0.79 -0.66
CA ARG A 77 6.87 2.16 -0.80
C ARG A 77 6.48 2.46 -2.24
N GLU A 78 7.33 2.13 -3.21
CA GLU A 78 7.02 2.34 -4.62
C GLU A 78 5.75 1.57 -5.02
N ARG A 79 5.62 0.31 -4.57
CA ARG A 79 4.40 -0.48 -4.76
C ARG A 79 3.16 0.19 -4.18
N THR A 80 3.26 0.73 -2.97
CA THR A 80 2.15 1.39 -2.27
C THR A 80 1.69 2.66 -3.02
N VAL A 81 2.63 3.41 -3.58
CA VAL A 81 2.33 4.65 -4.33
C VAL A 81 1.78 4.32 -5.71
N GLU A 82 2.45 3.44 -6.46
CA GLU A 82 2.09 3.11 -7.83
C GLU A 82 0.72 2.44 -7.92
N LEU A 83 0.38 1.53 -7.00
CA LEU A 83 -0.88 0.77 -6.98
C LEU A 83 -1.93 1.36 -6.03
N PHE A 84 -1.83 2.66 -5.75
CA PHE A 84 -2.78 3.33 -4.87
C PHE A 84 -4.20 3.25 -5.43
N ASN A 85 -5.16 2.88 -4.58
CA ASN A 85 -6.58 2.71 -4.93
C ASN A 85 -6.87 1.61 -5.97
N GLU A 86 -5.97 0.63 -6.12
CA GLU A 86 -6.15 -0.54 -7.00
C GLU A 86 -6.42 -1.85 -6.22
N GLY A 87 -6.68 -1.76 -4.91
CA GLY A 87 -7.07 -2.91 -4.07
C GLY A 87 -5.91 -3.70 -3.44
N PHE A 88 -4.65 -3.35 -3.69
CA PHE A 88 -3.50 -4.14 -3.21
C PHE A 88 -3.10 -3.88 -1.75
N ARG A 89 -3.34 -2.68 -1.21
CA ARG A 89 -2.72 -2.25 0.07
C ARG A 89 -3.00 -3.19 1.25
N ILE A 90 -4.23 -3.65 1.41
CA ILE A 90 -4.58 -4.55 2.53
C ILE A 90 -3.92 -5.91 2.38
N ASP A 91 -3.91 -6.47 1.17
CA ASP A 91 -3.31 -7.77 0.90
C ASP A 91 -1.79 -7.73 1.00
N ASP A 92 -1.17 -6.62 0.57
CA ASP A 92 0.25 -6.34 0.75
C ASP A 92 0.63 -6.29 2.24
N LEU A 93 -0.11 -5.53 3.06
CA LEU A 93 0.13 -5.48 4.51
C LEU A 93 -0.07 -6.85 5.19
N LYS A 94 -1.05 -7.63 4.72
CA LYS A 94 -1.31 -8.97 5.24
C LYS A 94 -0.16 -9.94 4.88
N ARG A 95 0.26 -10.01 3.62
CA ARG A 95 1.32 -10.94 3.20
C ARG A 95 2.69 -10.55 3.75
N TRP A 96 2.93 -9.26 4.00
CA TRP A 96 4.15 -8.77 4.66
C TRP A 96 4.16 -8.95 6.16
N LYS A 97 3.03 -9.34 6.78
CA LYS A 97 2.88 -9.45 8.23
C LYS A 97 3.25 -8.13 8.95
N THR A 98 2.78 -7.01 8.40
CA THR A 98 2.98 -5.66 8.97
C THR A 98 1.68 -4.95 9.32
N ALA A 99 0.52 -5.55 9.00
CA ALA A 99 -0.78 -4.94 9.25
C ALA A 99 -1.02 -4.62 10.74
N GLU A 100 -0.46 -5.39 11.68
CA GLU A 100 -0.55 -5.13 13.12
C GLU A 100 0.15 -3.84 13.55
N ASN A 101 1.13 -3.36 12.78
CA ASN A 101 1.86 -2.14 13.07
C ASN A 101 1.30 -0.95 12.30
N GLU A 102 0.86 -1.19 11.05
CA GLU A 102 0.45 -0.14 10.11
C GLU A 102 -1.03 0.23 10.27
N MET A 103 -1.92 -0.75 10.46
CA MET A 103 -3.36 -0.53 10.51
C MET A 103 -3.81 0.22 11.76
N PRO A 104 -3.21 0.03 12.95
CA PRO A 104 -3.59 0.80 14.14
C PRO A 104 -3.15 2.26 14.14
N GLN A 105 -2.27 2.67 13.24
CA GLN A 105 -1.82 4.07 13.17
C GLN A 105 -3.01 5.01 12.94
N ALA A 106 -2.91 6.26 13.37
CA ALA A 106 -3.94 7.26 13.05
C ALA A 106 -3.91 7.61 11.56
N MET A 107 -5.07 7.81 10.95
CA MET A 107 -5.14 8.42 9.61
C MET A 107 -4.97 9.91 9.77
N LEU A 108 -3.92 10.44 9.14
CA LEU A 108 -3.60 11.86 9.19
C LEU A 108 -4.11 12.56 7.93
N GLY A 109 -4.55 13.79 8.11
CA GLY A 109 -4.89 14.74 7.05
C GLY A 109 -3.77 15.75 6.83
N ILE A 110 -4.16 16.92 6.35
CA ILE A 110 -3.21 18.02 6.09
C ILE A 110 -2.53 18.50 7.38
N LYS A 111 -1.32 19.04 7.22
CA LYS A 111 -0.64 19.78 8.29
C LYS A 111 -1.38 21.09 8.55
N TRP A 112 -1.75 21.32 9.80
CA TRP A 112 -2.46 22.53 10.23
C TRP A 112 -1.51 23.54 10.87
N LYS A 113 -0.73 23.10 11.87
CA LYS A 113 0.25 23.97 12.53
C LYS A 113 1.39 24.35 11.60
N GLY A 114 1.84 25.60 11.69
CA GLY A 114 2.85 26.18 10.81
C GLY A 114 2.32 26.58 9.43
N THR A 115 1.01 26.55 9.20
CA THR A 115 0.38 27.03 7.98
C THR A 115 -0.44 28.30 8.23
N GLN A 116 -0.84 29.00 7.16
CA GLN A 116 -1.69 30.19 7.26
C GLN A 116 -3.03 29.93 7.99
N TYR A 117 -3.49 28.68 8.03
CA TYR A 117 -4.75 28.28 8.64
C TYR A 117 -4.64 28.04 10.16
N GLU A 118 -3.44 28.06 10.74
CA GLU A 118 -3.25 27.83 12.19
C GLU A 118 -4.02 28.84 13.06
N SER A 119 -4.21 30.06 12.55
CA SER A 119 -4.99 31.11 13.21
C SER A 119 -6.50 30.86 13.24
N TRP A 120 -7.00 29.92 12.44
CA TRP A 120 -8.42 29.59 12.37
C TRP A 120 -8.76 28.56 13.45
N ASN A 121 -9.99 28.64 13.98
CA ASN A 121 -10.47 27.65 14.93
C ASN A 121 -10.62 26.29 14.23
N THR A 122 -9.82 25.30 14.64
CA THR A 122 -9.91 23.92 14.10
C THR A 122 -10.85 23.08 14.95
N PRO A 123 -11.89 22.45 14.36
CA PRO A 123 -12.74 21.50 15.07
C PRO A 123 -12.07 20.12 15.21
N PHE A 124 -10.91 19.90 14.60
CA PHE A 124 -10.24 18.61 14.56
C PHE A 124 -9.12 18.48 15.59
N SER A 125 -8.90 17.26 16.07
CA SER A 125 -7.72 16.94 16.88
C SER A 125 -6.45 16.96 16.01
N LEU A 126 -5.32 17.36 16.60
CA LEU A 126 -4.02 17.39 15.93
C LEU A 126 -3.07 16.39 16.58
N ASN A 127 -2.20 15.76 15.79
CA ASN A 127 -1.08 14.97 16.32
C ASN A 127 0.09 15.88 16.74
N ASP A 128 1.17 15.28 17.23
CA ASP A 128 2.36 16.00 17.71
C ASP A 128 3.04 16.82 16.60
N ASP A 129 2.97 16.36 15.35
CA ASP A 129 3.49 17.07 14.17
C ASP A 129 2.57 18.21 13.69
N GLY A 130 1.41 18.37 14.33
CA GLY A 130 0.42 19.39 13.99
C GLY A 130 -0.45 19.07 12.77
N CYS A 131 -0.53 17.80 12.38
CA CYS A 131 -1.43 17.30 11.33
C CYS A 131 -2.80 16.96 11.89
N ILE A 132 -3.85 17.19 11.09
CA ILE A 132 -5.22 16.79 11.43
C ILE A 132 -5.29 15.28 11.62
N VAL A 133 -5.91 14.81 12.69
CA VAL A 133 -6.25 13.41 12.89
C VAL A 133 -7.65 13.19 12.33
N VAL A 134 -7.74 12.46 11.22
CA VAL A 134 -8.99 12.14 10.51
C VAL A 134 -9.69 10.96 11.16
N GLU A 135 -8.92 9.92 11.49
CA GLU A 135 -9.42 8.72 12.16
C GLU A 135 -8.36 8.20 13.13
N THR A 136 -8.80 7.73 14.30
CA THR A 136 -7.93 7.15 15.33
C THR A 136 -8.61 5.96 15.99
N GLY A 137 -7.87 5.21 16.80
CA GLY A 137 -8.40 4.05 17.53
C GLY A 137 -8.62 2.82 16.65
N ARG A 138 -8.11 2.81 15.42
CA ARG A 138 -8.13 1.63 14.54
C ARG A 138 -7.46 0.46 15.25
N GLN A 139 -8.08 -0.72 15.16
CA GLN A 139 -7.59 -1.93 15.82
C GLN A 139 -7.27 -2.99 14.78
N TRP A 140 -6.17 -3.70 15.00
CA TRP A 140 -5.83 -4.88 14.24
C TRP A 140 -5.46 -6.00 15.21
N ALA A 141 -6.13 -7.14 15.07
CA ALA A 141 -5.83 -8.36 15.81
C ALA A 141 -5.37 -9.45 14.85
N ASP A 142 -4.64 -10.46 15.35
CA ASP A 142 -4.12 -11.54 14.49
C ASP A 142 -5.20 -12.26 13.67
N LYS A 143 -6.44 -12.33 14.18
CA LYS A 143 -7.57 -12.88 13.42
C LYS A 143 -7.83 -12.13 12.10
N ASN A 144 -7.55 -10.83 12.04
CA ASN A 144 -7.83 -9.98 10.87
C ASN A 144 -6.96 -10.29 9.65
N TYR A 145 -5.91 -11.12 9.81
CA TYR A 145 -5.15 -11.67 8.69
C TYR A 145 -5.98 -12.56 7.77
N LEU A 146 -7.02 -13.22 8.30
CA LEU A 146 -7.93 -14.07 7.55
C LEU A 146 -9.37 -13.56 7.66
N TYR A 147 -10.14 -13.71 6.60
CA TYR A 147 -11.57 -13.39 6.64
C TYR A 147 -12.35 -14.45 7.42
N PRO A 148 -13.38 -14.09 8.20
CA PRO A 148 -14.26 -15.09 8.81
C PRO A 148 -15.01 -15.87 7.72
N LEU A 149 -15.16 -17.18 7.92
CA LEU A 149 -16.07 -17.97 7.12
C LEU A 149 -17.52 -17.62 7.49
N PRO A 150 -18.44 -17.45 6.52
CA PRO A 150 -19.83 -17.10 6.81
C PRO A 150 -20.53 -18.15 7.68
N SER A 151 -21.32 -17.71 8.66
CA SER A 151 -22.04 -18.59 9.60
C SER A 151 -22.90 -19.64 8.91
N ASP A 152 -23.56 -19.26 7.82
CA ASP A 152 -24.48 -20.14 7.09
C ASP A 152 -23.72 -21.29 6.40
N GLN A 153 -22.48 -21.03 5.96
CA GLN A 153 -21.62 -22.07 5.40
C GLN A 153 -21.15 -23.05 6.48
N LEU A 154 -20.93 -22.57 7.72
CA LEU A 154 -20.59 -23.43 8.86
C LEU A 154 -21.78 -24.30 9.30
N GLN A 155 -23.01 -23.79 9.21
CA GLN A 155 -24.21 -24.57 9.50
C GLN A 155 -24.45 -25.65 8.44
N LEU A 156 -24.24 -25.31 7.16
CA LEU A 156 -24.39 -26.24 6.04
C LEU A 156 -23.34 -27.36 6.07
N ASN A 157 -22.10 -27.04 6.45
CA ASN A 157 -21.02 -28.01 6.58
C ASN A 157 -20.26 -27.86 7.91
N PRO A 158 -20.68 -28.57 8.96
CA PRO A 158 -20.01 -28.52 10.27
C PRO A 158 -18.53 -28.97 10.25
N ASN A 159 -18.08 -29.67 9.20
CA ASN A 159 -16.69 -30.11 9.05
C ASN A 159 -15.74 -29.01 8.54
N LEU A 160 -16.27 -27.85 8.11
CA LEU A 160 -15.46 -26.79 7.51
C LEU A 160 -14.51 -26.13 8.53
N GLY A 161 -14.87 -26.15 9.82
CA GLY A 161 -14.15 -25.40 10.85
C GLY A 161 -14.24 -23.88 10.64
N GLN A 162 -13.53 -23.09 11.45
CA GLN A 162 -13.47 -21.63 11.32
C GLN A 162 -12.03 -21.17 11.37
N ASN A 163 -11.72 -20.05 10.69
CA ASN A 163 -10.43 -19.41 10.76
C ASN A 163 -10.08 -18.98 12.20
N PRO A 164 -8.79 -19.04 12.59
CA PRO A 164 -8.36 -18.71 13.95
C PRO A 164 -8.88 -17.35 14.45
N GLY A 165 -9.40 -17.33 15.68
CA GLY A 165 -9.89 -16.11 16.35
C GLY A 165 -11.27 -15.60 15.91
N TRP A 166 -11.96 -16.30 15.01
CA TRP A 166 -13.31 -15.94 14.51
C TRP A 166 -14.44 -16.83 15.03
N LYS A 167 -14.18 -17.66 16.04
CA LYS A 167 -15.20 -18.49 16.70
C LYS A 167 -16.02 -17.69 17.70
#